data_AF-A0A800B091-F1
#
_entry.id   AF-A0A800B091-F1
#
_cell.length_a   1.000
_cell.length_b   1.000
_cell.length_c   1.000
_cell.angle_alpha   90.00
_cell.angle_beta   90.00
_cell.angle_gamma   90.00
#
_symmetry.space_group_name_H-M   'P 1'
#
loop_
_entity.id
_entity.type
_entity.pdbx_description
1 polymer ?
#
loop_
_entity_poly.entity_id
_entity_poly.type
_entity_poly.pdbx_seq_one_letter_code
_entity_poly.pdbx_strand_id
1 'polypeptide(L)' 'MKSTNIFKDAIYNEDRVAITVLFETETTKEIRILFKAGQIMKKHQTSFPISVALVEGELDFGVNDEVHNLIKGDILALDG' A
#
# COMPACT_ATOMS: atom_id res chain seq x y z
N MET A 1 4.63 -13.58 18.90
CA MET A 1 5.35 -13.00 17.75
C MET A 1 4.60 -13.38 16.48
N LYS A 2 4.20 -12.39 15.66
CA LYS A 2 3.70 -12.61 14.30
C LYS A 2 4.73 -12.05 13.33
N SER A 3 5.01 -12.75 12.24
CA SER A 3 5.99 -12.35 11.24
C SER A 3 5.54 -12.76 9.85
N THR A 4 5.84 -11.95 8.85
CA THR A 4 5.51 -12.20 7.45
C THR A 4 6.65 -11.72 6.56
N ASN A 5 6.71 -12.21 5.33
CA ASN A 5 7.58 -11.68 4.29
C ASN A 5 6.69 -11.07 3.21
N ILE A 6 6.90 -9.79 2.90
CA ILE A 6 6.05 -9.03 1.99
C ILE A 6 6.05 -9.58 0.55
N PHE A 7 7.10 -10.27 0.12
CA PHE A 7 7.20 -10.85 -1.22
C PHE A 7 6.76 -12.32 -1.28
N LYS A 8 6.63 -12.99 -0.14
CA LYS A 8 6.21 -14.38 -0.10
C LYS A 8 4.75 -14.50 -0.56
N ASP A 9 4.50 -15.46 -1.46
CA ASP A 9 3.17 -15.76 -2.01
C ASP A 9 2.47 -14.50 -2.55
N ALA A 10 3.22 -13.64 -3.23
CA ALA A 10 2.70 -12.44 -3.90
C ALA A 10 1.93 -12.86 -5.17
N ILE A 11 0.61 -12.70 -5.14
CA ILE A 11 -0.28 -13.01 -6.25
C ILE A 11 -0.88 -11.70 -6.76
N TYR A 12 -0.60 -11.38 -8.01
CA TYR A 12 -1.15 -10.21 -8.68
C TYR A 12 -2.51 -10.53 -9.29
N ASN A 13 -3.39 -9.53 -9.30
CA ASN A 13 -4.66 -9.58 -10.02
C ASN A 13 -4.49 -8.90 -11.39
N GLU A 14 -5.23 -9.36 -12.40
CA GLU A 14 -5.20 -8.75 -13.74
C GLU A 14 -5.98 -7.44 -13.80
N ASP A 15 -7.22 -7.44 -13.31
CA ASP A 15 -8.16 -6.33 -13.54
C ASP A 15 -8.06 -5.18 -12.53
N ARG A 16 -7.62 -5.47 -11.31
CA ARG A 16 -7.56 -4.51 -10.19
C ARG A 16 -6.32 -4.76 -9.35
N VAL A 17 -5.95 -3.80 -8.50
CA VAL A 17 -4.90 -3.99 -7.51
C VAL A 17 -5.20 -5.18 -6.60
N ALA A 18 -4.18 -5.95 -6.24
CA ALA A 18 -4.34 -7.05 -5.30
C ALA A 18 -4.05 -6.56 -3.88
N ILE A 19 -5.02 -6.73 -2.98
CA ILE A 19 -4.92 -6.31 -1.57
C ILE A 19 -4.93 -7.57 -0.71
N THR A 20 -3.96 -7.70 0.19
CA THR A 20 -3.84 -8.85 1.09
C THR A 20 -3.53 -8.37 2.51
N VAL A 21 -4.31 -8.81 3.49
CA VAL A 21 -3.96 -8.62 4.91
C VAL A 21 -2.84 -9.58 5.25
N LEU A 22 -1.67 -9.07 5.61
CA LEU A 22 -0.52 -9.89 5.99
C LEU A 22 -0.62 -10.36 7.44
N PHE A 23 -1.01 -9.45 8.34
CA PHE A 23 -1.43 -9.78 9.70
C PHE A 23 -2.21 -8.63 10.32
N GLU A 24 -2.97 -8.97 11.35
CA GLU A 24 -3.74 -8.04 12.17
C GLU A 24 -3.45 -8.31 13.65
N THR A 25 -3.24 -7.25 14.41
CA THR A 25 -3.15 -7.23 15.87
C THR A 25 -4.28 -6.38 16.43
N GLU A 26 -4.36 -6.24 17.75
CA GLU A 26 -5.38 -5.39 18.39
C GLU A 26 -5.24 -3.90 18.02
N THR A 27 -4.06 -3.46 17.63
CA THR A 27 -3.74 -2.04 17.39
C THR A 27 -3.37 -1.72 15.95
N THR A 28 -3.06 -2.72 15.13
CA THR A 28 -2.46 -2.49 13.82
C THR A 28 -2.89 -3.56 12.81
N LYS A 29 -3.11 -3.12 11.57
CA LYS A 29 -3.41 -3.97 10.44
C LYS A 29 -2.39 -3.72 9.35
N GLU A 30 -1.57 -4.73 9.05
CA GLU A 30 -0.60 -4.64 7.97
C GLU A 30 -1.20 -5.23 6.69
N ILE A 31 -1.23 -4.40 5.65
CA ILE A 31 -1.82 -4.73 4.35
C ILE A 31 -0.74 -4.61 3.28
N ARG A 32 -0.66 -5.61 2.41
CA ARG A 32 0.11 -5.58 1.17
C ARG A 32 -0.80 -5.18 0.03
N ILE A 33 -0.36 -4.23 -0.79
CA ILE A 33 -1.02 -3.84 -2.03
C ILE A 33 -0.04 -4.06 -3.18
N LEU A 34 -0.45 -4.86 -4.16
CA LEU A 34 0.34 -5.17 -5.34
C LEU A 34 -0.30 -4.50 -6.56
N PHE A 35 0.51 -3.74 -7.29
CA PHE A 35 0.15 -3.08 -8.53
C PHE A 35 0.89 -3.75 -9.70
N LYS A 36 0.17 -4.03 -10.79
CA LYS A 36 0.79 -4.15 -12.11
C LYS A 36 0.93 -2.77 -12.75
N ALA A 37 1.87 -2.62 -13.67
CA ALA A 37 2.04 -1.38 -14.42
C ALA A 37 0.73 -0.94 -15.08
N GLY A 38 0.35 0.33 -14.90
CA GLY A 38 -0.88 0.90 -15.42
C GLY A 38 -2.13 0.65 -14.57
N GLN A 39 -2.06 -0.14 -13.49
CA GLN A 39 -3.19 -0.28 -12.56
C GLN A 39 -3.34 0.97 -11.70
N ILE A 40 -4.58 1.37 -11.49
CA ILE A 40 -4.93 2.54 -10.69
C ILE A 40 -5.80 2.09 -9.53
N MET A 41 -5.44 2.53 -8.33
CA MET A 41 -6.32 2.47 -7.17
C MET A 41 -7.02 3.82 -7.04
N LYS A 42 -8.35 3.83 -7.15
CA LYS A 42 -9.15 5.08 -7.05
C LYS A 42 -8.99 5.74 -5.68
N LYS A 43 -9.46 6.98 -5.51
CA LYS A 43 -9.43 7.67 -4.21
C LYS A 43 -10.15 6.84 -3.14
N HIS A 44 -9.46 6.53 -2.05
CA HIS A 44 -10.03 5.89 -0.87
C HIS A 44 -9.92 6.86 0.31
N GLN A 45 -10.94 6.92 1.15
CA GLN A 45 -10.91 7.65 2.41
C GLN A 45 -10.65 6.65 3.54
N THR A 46 -9.70 6.97 4.40
CA THR A 46 -9.41 6.24 5.64
C THR A 46 -9.84 7.12 6.81
N SER A 47 -10.40 6.51 7.86
CA SER A 47 -10.85 7.23 9.07
C SER A 47 -9.75 7.35 10.13
N PHE A 48 -8.60 6.72 9.89
CA PHE A 48 -7.47 6.69 10.82
C PHE A 48 -6.19 7.05 10.07
N PRO A 49 -5.18 7.62 10.76
CA PRO A 49 -3.87 7.81 10.18
C PRO A 49 -3.29 6.50 9.66
N ILE A 50 -2.59 6.56 8.53
CA ILE A 50 -1.93 5.40 7.93
C ILE A 50 -0.49 5.72 7.57
N SER A 51 0.34 4.69 7.56
CA SER A 51 1.69 4.74 6.98
C SER A 51 1.73 3.87 5.73
N VAL A 52 2.34 4.37 4.66
CA VAL A 52 2.53 3.64 3.40
C VAL A 52 4.02 3.59 3.11
N ALA A 53 4.53 2.37 2.86
CA ALA A 53 5.92 2.16 2.44
C ALA A 53 5.94 1.60 1.02
N LEU A 54 6.64 2.28 0.12
CA LEU A 54 6.86 1.77 -1.24
C LEU A 54 8.04 0.80 -1.22
N VAL A 55 7.73 -0.49 -1.16
CA VAL A 55 8.77 -1.51 -0.96
C VAL A 55 9.49 -1.90 -2.26
N GLU A 56 8.82 -1.79 -3.41
CA GLU A 56 9.38 -2.09 -4.72
C GLU A 56 8.68 -1.28 -5.82
N GLY A 57 9.43 -0.84 -6.83
CA GLY A 57 8.91 -0.07 -7.96
C GLY A 57 8.87 1.45 -7.73
N GLU A 58 7.97 2.11 -8.46
CA GLU A 58 7.68 3.54 -8.40
C GLU A 58 6.17 3.75 -8.56
N LEU A 59 5.62 4.81 -7.98
CA LEU A 59 4.17 5.02 -7.93
C LEU A 59 3.83 6.51 -7.76
N ASP A 60 2.79 6.96 -8.44
CA ASP A 60 2.20 8.29 -8.23
C ASP A 60 1.14 8.23 -7.12
N PHE A 61 1.43 8.86 -6.00
CA PHE A 61 0.56 8.84 -4.83
C PHE A 61 -0.14 10.19 -4.63
N GLY A 62 -1.47 10.21 -4.82
CA GLY A 62 -2.27 11.43 -4.74
C GLY A 62 -2.80 11.72 -3.33
N VAL A 63 -2.57 12.94 -2.82
CA VAL A 63 -3.03 13.43 -1.51
C VAL A 63 -3.47 14.89 -1.66
N ASN A 64 -4.71 15.23 -1.24
CA ASN A 64 -5.21 16.62 -1.27
C ASN A 64 -4.96 17.38 -2.60
N ASP A 65 -5.17 16.68 -3.72
CA ASP A 65 -4.95 17.18 -5.10
C ASP A 65 -3.48 17.46 -5.46
N GLU A 66 -2.52 17.08 -4.61
CA GLU A 66 -1.10 17.00 -4.91
C GLU A 66 -0.69 15.56 -5.24
N VAL A 67 0.31 15.42 -6.12
CA VAL A 67 0.89 14.13 -6.49
C VAL A 67 2.29 14.03 -5.92
N HIS A 68 2.53 12.99 -5.13
CA HIS A 68 3.84 12.62 -4.62
C HIS A 68 4.36 11.43 -5.42
N ASN A 69 5.45 11.61 -6.16
CA ASN A 69 6.10 10.51 -6.87
C ASN A 69 6.96 9.73 -5.86
N LEU A 70 6.54 8.52 -5.54
CA LEU A 70 7.26 7.64 -4.63
C LEU A 70 8.18 6.71 -5.41
N ILE A 71 9.36 6.48 -4.86
CA ILE A 71 10.30 5.46 -5.32
C ILE A 71 10.53 4.40 -4.24
N LYS A 72 11.10 3.26 -4.65
CA LYS A 72 11.48 2.18 -3.74
C LYS A 72 12.25 2.72 -2.51
N GLY A 73 11.73 2.41 -1.33
CA GLY A 73 12.27 2.81 -0.04
C GLY A 73 11.55 4.00 0.60
N ASP A 74 10.74 4.74 -0.16
CA ASP A 74 9.98 5.86 0.40
C ASP A 74 8.92 5.38 1.39
N ILE A 75 8.72 6.16 2.44
CA ILE A 75 7.69 5.96 3.45
C ILE A 75 6.99 7.29 3.68
N LEU A 76 5.66 7.27 3.64
CA LEU A 76 4.82 8.42 3.92
C LEU A 76 3.83 8.08 5.03
N ALA A 77 3.40 9.11 5.76
CA ALA A 77 2.31 9.04 6.71
C ALA A 77 1.22 10.01 6.25
N LEU A 78 -0.03 9.58 6.38
CA LEU A 78 -1.20 10.41 6.20
C LEU A 78 -1.92 10.53 7.53
N ASP A 79 -2.32 11.75 7.85
CA ASP A 79 -3.29 11.99 8.91
C ASP A 79 -4.69 11.52 8.47
N GLY A 80 -5.50 11.12 9.44
CA GLY A 80 -6.87 10.61 9.23
C GLY A 80 -7.91 11.70 9.04
#